data_AF-A0A9E2XJI8-F1
#
_entry.id   AF-A0A9E2XJI8-F1
#
_cell.length_a   1.000
_cell.length_b   1.000
_cell.length_c   1.000
_cell.angle_alpha   90.00
_cell.angle_beta   90.00
_cell.angle_gamma   90.00
#
_symmetry.space_group_name_H-M   'P 1'
#
loop_
_entity.id
_entity.type
_entity.pdbx_description
1 polymer ?
#
loop_
_entity_poly.entity_id
_entity_poly.type
_entity_poly.pdbx_seq_one_letter_code
_entity_poly.pdbx_strand_id
1 'polypeptide(L)'
;MQYHFKSKEDIAIAALAHVFEEVAERLSAIDPRDTAIEERAHRIVDTLWEFYGGPRYVAASEILMDTRQQAALHKRVRACRLALAVAYREMWDRLMGDTLLDPDERQHLLQFIIATLRGLALLRLHERDPILFGPHLSRLRALVAAAMRDGTSAVVPAAAELPPLDTNTSIFV
;
A
#
# COMPACT_ATOMS: atom_id res chain seq x y z
N MET A 1 2.00 -28.83 -17.84
CA MET A 1 1.93 -27.70 -16.88
C MET A 1 1.12 -26.52 -17.46
N GLN A 2 -0.02 -26.76 -18.14
CA GLN A 2 -0.80 -25.73 -18.85
C GLN A 2 -2.31 -26.06 -18.81
N TYR A 3 -2.90 -26.09 -17.61
CA TYR A 3 -4.37 -26.25 -17.47
C TYR A 3 -5.02 -25.36 -16.39
N HIS A 4 -4.25 -24.51 -15.69
CA HIS A 4 -4.79 -23.68 -14.61
C HIS A 4 -5.25 -22.27 -15.04
N PHE A 5 -4.85 -21.78 -16.21
CA PHE A 5 -5.18 -20.43 -16.67
C PHE A 5 -5.86 -20.49 -18.03
N LYS A 6 -7.09 -19.96 -18.13
CA LYS A 6 -7.91 -20.01 -19.35
C LYS A 6 -7.53 -18.88 -20.32
N SER A 7 -6.81 -17.85 -19.86
CA SER A 7 -6.35 -16.74 -20.68
C SER A 7 -5.08 -16.06 -20.13
N LYS A 8 -4.48 -15.16 -20.92
CA LYS A 8 -3.30 -14.36 -20.49
C LYS A 8 -3.66 -13.44 -19.32
N GLU A 9 -4.90 -12.96 -19.29
CA GLU A 9 -5.46 -12.16 -18.21
C GLU A 9 -5.53 -12.95 -16.89
N ASP A 10 -5.83 -14.25 -16.96
CA ASP A 10 -5.86 -15.11 -15.78
C ASP A 10 -4.46 -15.27 -15.16
N ILE A 11 -3.44 -15.36 -16.01
CA ILE A 11 -2.03 -15.40 -15.57
C ILE A 11 -1.66 -14.08 -14.90
N ALA A 12 -2.05 -12.95 -15.49
CA ALA A 12 -1.76 -11.63 -14.93
C ALA A 12 -2.45 -11.40 -13.57
N ILE A 13 -3.72 -11.81 -13.44
CA ILE A 13 -4.46 -11.74 -12.18
C ILE A 13 -3.84 -12.64 -11.11
N ALA A 14 -3.46 -13.87 -11.47
CA ALA A 14 -2.82 -14.80 -10.55
C ALA A 14 -1.43 -14.31 -10.11
N ALA A 15 -0.65 -13.73 -11.02
CA ALA A 15 0.63 -13.12 -10.69
C ALA A 15 0.46 -11.93 -9.74
N LEU A 16 -0.54 -11.08 -9.96
CA LEU A 16 -0.88 -9.99 -9.04
C LEU A 16 -1.23 -10.56 -7.65
N ALA A 17 -2.16 -11.52 -7.58
CA ALA A 17 -2.59 -12.13 -6.32
C ALA A 17 -1.41 -12.71 -5.53
N HIS A 18 -0.58 -13.53 -6.18
CA HIS A 18 0.58 -14.15 -5.55
C HIS A 18 1.55 -13.14 -4.95
N VAL A 19 1.82 -12.05 -5.68
CA VAL A 19 2.76 -11.02 -5.22
C VAL A 19 2.19 -10.23 -4.03
N PHE A 20 0.89 -9.97 -4.01
CA PHE A 20 0.23 -9.33 -2.86
C PHE A 20 0.16 -10.26 -1.63
N GLU A 21 -0.06 -11.56 -1.84
CA GLU A 21 -0.02 -12.57 -0.78
C GLU A 21 1.36 -12.65 -0.11
N GLU A 22 2.45 -12.68 -0.89
CA GLU A 22 3.83 -12.69 -0.37
C GLU A 22 4.10 -11.49 0.56
N VAL A 23 3.63 -10.29 0.18
CA VAL A 23 3.80 -9.09 1.02
C VAL A 23 2.97 -9.19 2.30
N ALA A 24 1.75 -9.70 2.23
CA ALA A 24 0.91 -9.89 3.40
C ALA A 24 1.50 -10.93 4.37
N GLU A 25 2.10 -12.00 3.87
CA GLU A 25 2.82 -13.00 4.67
C GLU A 25 4.03 -12.38 5.38
N ARG A 26 4.85 -11.61 4.66
CA ARG A 26 6.04 -10.96 5.23
C ARG A 26 5.70 -9.95 6.31
N LEU A 27 4.64 -9.16 6.11
CA LEU A 27 4.14 -8.22 7.10
C LEU A 27 3.52 -8.96 8.30
N SER A 28 2.84 -10.09 8.08
CA SER A 28 2.29 -10.92 9.16
C SER A 28 3.36 -11.56 10.05
N ALA A 29 4.60 -11.72 9.55
CA ALA A 29 5.74 -12.21 10.33
C ALA A 29 6.34 -11.16 11.29
N ILE A 30 5.81 -9.94 11.30
CA ILE A 30 6.19 -8.91 12.28
C ILE A 30 5.29 -9.10 13.51
N ASP A 31 5.84 -9.63 14.60
CA ASP A 31 5.12 -9.71 15.88
C ASP A 31 5.15 -8.32 16.55
N PRO A 32 3.98 -7.66 16.74
CA PRO A 32 3.94 -6.38 17.41
C PRO A 32 4.41 -6.45 18.86
N ARG A 33 4.17 -7.54 19.58
CA ARG A 33 4.50 -7.64 21.01
C ARG A 33 6.01 -7.69 21.27
N ASP A 34 6.76 -8.23 20.31
CA ASP A 34 8.21 -8.43 20.42
C ASP A 34 9.01 -7.38 19.63
N THR A 35 8.33 -6.43 18.97
CA THR A 35 8.98 -5.41 18.13
C THR A 35 8.65 -4.01 18.61
N ALA A 36 9.67 -3.25 19.02
CA ALA A 36 9.55 -1.82 19.34
C ALA A 36 8.95 -1.02 18.17
N ILE A 37 8.22 0.06 18.47
CA ILE A 37 7.46 0.82 17.45
C ILE A 37 8.36 1.33 16.31
N GLU A 38 9.56 1.81 16.63
CA GLU A 38 10.52 2.32 15.65
C GLU A 38 10.96 1.21 14.69
N GLU A 39 11.37 0.06 15.25
CA GLU A 39 11.77 -1.10 14.46
C GLU A 39 10.61 -1.63 13.62
N ARG A 40 9.39 -1.61 14.17
CA ARG A 40 8.19 -2.03 13.46
C ARG A 40 7.90 -1.12 12.27
N ALA A 41 7.96 0.19 12.46
CA ALA A 41 7.79 1.17 11.39
C ALA A 41 8.85 0.99 10.28
N HIS A 42 10.10 0.72 10.67
CA HIS A 42 11.17 0.38 9.73
C HIS A 42 10.83 -0.86 8.91
N ARG A 43 10.52 -1.98 9.58
CA ARG A 43 10.18 -3.26 8.92
C ARG A 43 8.97 -3.15 8.01
N ILE A 44 7.94 -2.39 8.40
CA ILE A 44 6.75 -2.13 7.57
C ILE A 44 7.15 -1.40 6.29
N VAL A 45 7.84 -0.26 6.41
CA VAL A 45 8.21 0.56 5.25
C VAL A 45 9.17 -0.20 4.33
N ASP A 46 10.13 -0.94 4.88
CA ASP A 46 11.11 -1.69 4.11
C ASP A 46 10.46 -2.85 3.35
N THR A 47 9.60 -3.63 4.03
CA THR A 47 8.86 -4.73 3.40
C THR A 47 7.98 -4.22 2.25
N LEU A 48 7.28 -3.10 2.47
CA LEU A 48 6.46 -2.50 1.41
C LEU A 48 7.32 -1.90 0.29
N TRP A 49 8.46 -1.28 0.60
CA TRP A 49 9.34 -0.69 -0.41
C TRP A 49 10.04 -1.74 -1.28
N GLU A 50 10.46 -2.87 -0.71
CA GLU A 50 11.00 -3.98 -1.50
C GLU A 50 10.01 -4.46 -2.56
N PHE A 51 8.72 -4.41 -2.24
CA PHE A 51 7.66 -4.68 -3.21
C PHE A 51 7.46 -3.53 -4.19
N TYR A 52 7.04 -2.35 -3.70
CA TYR A 52 6.65 -1.21 -4.55
C TYR A 52 7.81 -0.67 -5.37
N GLY A 53 9.01 -0.61 -4.80
CA GLY A 53 10.22 -0.19 -5.49
C GLY A 53 10.81 -1.28 -6.40
N GLY A 54 10.28 -2.50 -6.38
CA GLY A 54 10.80 -3.65 -7.13
C GLY A 54 10.24 -3.76 -8.56
N PRO A 55 10.91 -4.51 -9.45
CA PRO A 55 10.49 -4.70 -10.84
C PRO A 55 9.13 -5.41 -10.97
N ARG A 56 8.77 -6.24 -9.98
CA ARG A 56 7.48 -6.95 -9.94
C ARG A 56 6.29 -6.00 -9.85
N TYR A 57 6.42 -4.93 -9.05
CA TYR A 57 5.37 -3.91 -8.94
C TYR A 57 5.23 -3.07 -10.21
N VAL A 58 6.34 -2.77 -10.90
CA VAL A 58 6.31 -2.05 -12.17
C VAL A 58 5.52 -2.84 -13.23
N ALA A 59 5.86 -4.11 -13.43
CA ALA A 59 5.14 -4.98 -14.35
C ALA A 59 3.64 -5.13 -13.99
N ALA A 60 3.35 -5.29 -12.69
CA ALA A 60 1.99 -5.29 -12.17
C ALA A 60 1.23 -3.98 -12.49
N SER A 61 1.90 -2.84 -12.38
CA SER A 61 1.32 -1.51 -12.64
C SER A 61 1.06 -1.30 -14.13
N GLU A 62 1.96 -1.76 -15.01
CA GLU A 62 1.76 -1.74 -16.47
C GLU A 62 0.55 -2.57 -16.88
N ILE A 63 0.42 -3.79 -16.34
CA ILE A 63 -0.77 -4.63 -16.53
C ILE A 63 -2.02 -3.88 -16.08
N LEU A 64 -2.01 -3.32 -14.86
CA LEU A 64 -3.15 -2.58 -14.31
C LEU A 64 -3.56 -1.41 -15.22
N MET A 65 -2.58 -0.65 -15.72
CA MET A 65 -2.81 0.47 -16.63
C MET A 65 -3.35 0.02 -17.99
N ASP A 66 -2.86 -1.09 -18.54
CA ASP A 66 -3.36 -1.66 -19.81
C ASP A 66 -4.81 -2.13 -19.69
N THR A 67 -5.18 -2.72 -18.54
CA THR A 67 -6.55 -3.21 -18.31
C THR A 67 -7.60 -2.09 -18.30
N ARG A 68 -7.21 -0.82 -18.10
CA ARG A 68 -8.14 0.32 -17.98
C ARG A 68 -9.01 0.53 -19.23
N GLN A 69 -8.51 0.11 -20.39
CA GLN A 69 -9.22 0.23 -21.66
C GLN A 69 -10.15 -0.97 -21.93
N GLN A 70 -10.09 -2.01 -21.09
CA GLN A 70 -10.83 -3.27 -21.24
C GLN A 70 -11.80 -3.46 -20.06
N ALA A 71 -13.02 -2.92 -20.16
CA ALA A 71 -13.98 -2.83 -19.04
C ALA A 71 -14.21 -4.17 -18.30
N ALA A 72 -14.34 -5.28 -19.03
CA ALA A 72 -14.54 -6.61 -18.44
C ALA A 72 -13.32 -7.08 -17.63
N LEU A 73 -12.11 -6.87 -18.15
CA LEU A 73 -10.87 -7.21 -17.46
C LEU A 73 -10.63 -6.30 -16.26
N HIS A 74 -10.85 -4.99 -16.42
CA HIS A 74 -10.74 -4.01 -15.34
C HIS A 74 -11.62 -4.39 -14.15
N LYS A 75 -12.87 -4.82 -14.39
CA LYS A 75 -13.78 -5.29 -13.33
C LYS A 75 -13.23 -6.50 -12.58
N ARG A 76 -12.65 -7.48 -13.29
CA ARG A 76 -12.05 -8.67 -12.69
C ARG A 76 -10.84 -8.34 -11.83
N VAL A 77 -9.94 -7.50 -12.35
CA VAL A 77 -8.75 -7.04 -11.63
C VAL A 77 -9.14 -6.22 -10.39
N ARG A 78 -10.15 -5.34 -10.50
CA ARG A 78 -10.70 -4.62 -9.35
C ARG A 78 -11.25 -5.56 -8.28
N ALA A 79 -11.98 -6.60 -8.66
CA ALA A 79 -12.49 -7.59 -7.71
C ALA A 79 -11.35 -8.32 -6.97
N CYS A 80 -10.30 -8.75 -7.69
CA CYS A 80 -9.11 -9.35 -7.09
C CYS A 80 -8.44 -8.39 -6.09
N ARG A 81 -8.26 -7.12 -6.45
CA ARG A 81 -7.68 -6.11 -5.56
C ARG A 81 -8.50 -5.88 -4.30
N LEU A 82 -9.83 -5.86 -4.42
CA LEU A 82 -10.71 -5.70 -3.26
C LEU A 82 -10.61 -6.89 -2.29
N ALA A 83 -10.52 -8.11 -2.81
CA ALA A 83 -10.32 -9.30 -1.99
C ALA A 83 -8.98 -9.25 -1.24
N LEU A 84 -7.90 -8.89 -1.92
CA LEU A 84 -6.59 -8.70 -1.29
C LEU A 84 -6.61 -7.59 -0.24
N ALA A 85 -7.30 -6.48 -0.52
CA ALA A 85 -7.43 -5.38 0.44
C ALA A 85 -8.09 -5.80 1.76
N VAL A 86 -8.95 -6.83 1.77
CA VAL A 86 -9.51 -7.38 3.02
C VAL A 86 -8.41 -8.06 3.84
N ALA A 87 -7.63 -8.95 3.22
CA ALA A 87 -6.53 -9.64 3.90
C ALA A 87 -5.47 -8.64 4.45
N TYR A 88 -5.17 -7.59 3.68
CA TYR A 88 -4.29 -6.52 4.12
C TYR A 88 -4.83 -5.76 5.34
N ARG A 89 -6.14 -5.48 5.40
CA ARG A 89 -6.75 -4.79 6.54
C ARG A 89 -6.64 -5.62 7.82
N GLU A 90 -6.99 -6.90 7.78
CA GLU A 90 -6.92 -7.77 8.95
C GLU A 90 -5.50 -7.89 9.51
N MET A 91 -4.51 -8.03 8.62
CA MET A 91 -3.11 -8.03 8.99
C MET A 91 -2.67 -6.67 9.55
N TRP A 92 -3.09 -5.58 8.92
CA TRP A 92 -2.73 -4.22 9.33
C TRP A 92 -3.29 -3.88 10.72
N ASP A 93 -4.54 -4.24 11.00
CA ASP A 93 -5.17 -4.06 12.31
C ASP A 93 -4.42 -4.83 13.39
N ARG A 94 -3.91 -6.03 13.08
CA ARG A 94 -3.06 -6.79 13.99
C ARG A 94 -1.74 -6.07 14.28
N LEU A 95 -1.08 -5.52 13.25
CA LEU A 95 0.18 -4.79 13.39
C LEU A 95 0.06 -3.48 14.19
N MET A 96 -1.15 -2.90 14.21
CA MET A 96 -1.46 -1.64 14.87
C MET A 96 -2.22 -1.81 16.19
N GLY A 97 -2.48 -3.04 16.62
CA GLY A 97 -3.40 -3.35 17.73
C GLY A 97 -2.99 -2.79 19.10
N ASP A 98 -1.73 -2.43 19.28
CA ASP A 98 -1.13 -1.84 20.49
C ASP A 98 -0.75 -0.35 20.32
N THR A 99 -1.13 0.27 19.19
CA THR A 99 -0.90 1.71 18.92
C THR A 99 -2.06 2.57 19.41
N LEU A 100 -1.83 3.88 19.52
CA LEU A 100 -2.86 4.86 19.89
C LEU A 100 -3.80 5.25 18.74
N LEU A 101 -3.55 4.75 17.52
CA LEU A 101 -4.35 5.09 16.34
C LEU A 101 -5.73 4.45 16.42
N ASP A 102 -6.77 5.21 16.09
CA ASP A 102 -8.12 4.67 15.88
C ASP A 102 -8.21 3.88 14.55
N PRO A 103 -9.25 3.06 14.33
CA PRO A 103 -9.39 2.26 13.10
C PRO A 103 -9.32 3.06 11.79
N ASP A 104 -9.89 4.28 11.77
CA ASP A 104 -9.89 5.12 10.57
C ASP A 104 -8.50 5.71 10.33
N GLU A 105 -7.82 6.16 11.37
CA GLU A 105 -6.44 6.63 11.31
C GLU A 105 -5.47 5.53 10.87
N ARG A 106 -5.65 4.29 11.35
CA ARG A 106 -4.88 3.13 10.87
C ARG A 106 -5.05 2.97 9.37
N GLN A 107 -6.28 3.03 8.87
CA GLN A 107 -6.54 2.91 7.45
C GLN A 107 -5.92 4.07 6.65
N HIS A 108 -6.06 5.30 7.12
CA HIS A 108 -5.46 6.47 6.46
C HIS A 108 -3.93 6.39 6.43
N LEU A 109 -3.30 5.94 7.53
CA LEU A 109 -1.85 5.73 7.58
C LEU A 109 -1.39 4.69 6.56
N LEU A 110 -2.09 3.55 6.45
CA LEU A 110 -1.77 2.54 5.44
C LEU A 110 -1.86 3.11 4.02
N GLN A 111 -2.94 3.85 3.73
CA GLN A 111 -3.13 4.47 2.43
C GLN A 111 -2.05 5.51 2.12
N PHE A 112 -1.66 6.31 3.12
CA PHE A 112 -0.59 7.29 3.01
C PHE A 112 0.76 6.64 2.70
N ILE A 113 1.10 5.56 3.42
CA ILE A 113 2.35 4.82 3.17
C ILE A 113 2.34 4.27 1.74
N ILE A 114 1.27 3.58 1.34
CA ILE A 114 1.15 2.99 0.00
C ILE A 114 1.24 4.07 -1.08
N ALA A 115 0.47 5.16 -0.97
CA ALA A 115 0.50 6.26 -1.94
C ALA A 115 1.90 6.87 -2.07
N THR A 116 2.57 7.10 -0.93
CA THR A 116 3.95 7.61 -0.89
C THR A 116 4.90 6.67 -1.62
N LEU A 117 4.89 5.38 -1.29
CA LEU A 117 5.77 4.38 -1.89
C LEU A 117 5.49 4.20 -3.39
N ARG A 118 4.23 4.28 -3.83
CA ARG A 118 3.89 4.27 -5.26
C ARG A 118 4.43 5.49 -6.00
N GLY A 119 4.36 6.67 -5.38
CA GLY A 119 4.98 7.89 -5.92
C GLY A 119 6.49 7.75 -6.07
N LEU A 120 7.17 7.22 -5.05
CA LEU A 120 8.60 6.94 -5.11
C LEU A 120 8.95 5.88 -6.17
N ALA A 121 8.13 4.85 -6.31
CA ALA A 121 8.31 3.82 -7.34
C ALA A 121 8.17 4.41 -8.76
N LEU A 122 7.22 5.33 -8.97
CA LEU A 122 7.06 6.03 -10.24
C LEU A 122 8.28 6.92 -10.55
N LEU A 123 8.82 7.62 -9.54
CA LEU A 123 10.06 8.39 -9.70
C LEU A 123 11.24 7.50 -10.11
N ARG A 124 11.33 6.28 -9.55
CA ARG A 124 12.36 5.30 -9.91
C ARG A 124 12.32 4.83 -11.36
N LEU A 125 11.20 4.96 -12.06
CA LEU A 125 11.14 4.68 -13.51
C LEU A 125 11.93 5.71 -14.33
N HIS A 126 12.07 6.93 -13.82
CA HIS A 126 12.72 8.04 -14.50
C HIS A 126 14.12 8.29 -13.95
N GLU A 127 14.31 8.09 -12.65
CA GLU A 127 15.55 8.34 -11.92
C GLU A 127 16.40 7.07 -11.78
N ARG A 128 17.64 7.15 -12.25
CA ARG A 128 18.59 6.01 -12.21
C ARG A 128 19.45 5.97 -10.96
N ASP A 129 19.44 7.02 -10.14
CA ASP A 129 20.25 7.09 -8.93
C ASP A 129 19.52 6.51 -7.72
N PRO A 130 19.91 5.33 -7.21
CA PRO A 130 19.28 4.71 -6.04
C PRO A 130 19.49 5.51 -4.74
N ILE A 131 20.47 6.42 -4.68
CA ILE A 131 20.76 7.23 -3.48
C ILE A 131 19.60 8.20 -3.19
N LEU A 132 18.85 8.61 -4.22
CA LEU A 132 17.74 9.56 -4.09
C LEU A 132 16.62 9.07 -3.17
N PHE A 133 16.36 7.76 -3.08
CA PHE A 133 15.21 7.22 -2.35
C PHE A 133 15.48 7.08 -0.85
N GLY A 134 16.74 6.91 -0.44
CA GLY A 134 17.13 6.69 0.95
C GLY A 134 16.58 7.75 1.91
N PRO A 135 16.78 9.06 1.66
CA PRO A 135 16.24 10.12 2.49
C PRO A 135 14.71 10.11 2.59
N HIS A 136 14.00 9.85 1.49
CA HIS A 136 12.53 9.79 1.48
C HIS A 136 11.98 8.62 2.30
N LEU A 137 12.61 7.45 2.19
CA LEU A 137 12.24 6.28 2.99
C LEU A 137 12.53 6.51 4.47
N SER A 138 13.67 7.10 4.82
CA SER A 138 14.00 7.45 6.21
C SER A 138 13.00 8.45 6.79
N ARG A 139 12.56 9.44 5.99
CA ARG A 139 11.51 10.38 6.38
C ARG A 139 10.17 9.67 6.60
N LEU A 140 9.80 8.74 5.71
CA LEU A 140 8.56 7.98 5.83
C LEU A 140 8.56 7.09 7.08
N ARG A 141 9.65 6.38 7.37
CA ARG A 141 9.81 5.57 8.60
C ARG A 141 9.60 6.40 9.86
N ALA A 142 10.20 7.59 9.93
CA ALA A 142 10.04 8.50 11.05
C ALA A 142 8.58 8.98 11.23
N LEU A 143 7.89 9.30 10.13
CA LEU A 143 6.48 9.71 10.16
C LEU A 143 5.57 8.57 10.62
N VAL A 144 5.79 7.35 10.13
CA VAL A 144 5.04 6.15 10.54
C VAL A 144 5.26 5.87 12.02
N ALA A 145 6.51 5.88 12.49
CA ALA A 145 6.83 5.66 13.90
C ALA A 145 6.19 6.72 14.81
N ALA A 146 6.19 7.99 14.40
CA ALA A 146 5.53 9.06 15.14
C ALA A 146 4.01 8.85 15.21
N ALA A 147 3.35 8.56 14.10
CA ALA A 147 1.92 8.28 14.08
C ALA A 147 1.54 7.09 14.98
N MET A 148 2.34 6.02 14.97
CA MET A 148 2.11 4.84 15.80
C MET A 148 2.27 5.12 17.31
N ARG A 149 3.22 5.97 17.70
CA ARG A 149 3.46 6.34 19.11
C ARG A 149 2.45 7.34 19.65
N ASP A 150 2.19 8.39 18.88
CA ASP A 150 1.55 9.61 19.39
C ASP A 150 0.07 9.70 18.99
N GLY A 151 -0.41 8.76 18.16
CA GLY A 151 -1.66 8.91 17.41
C GLY A 151 -1.56 10.05 16.39
N THR A 152 -2.63 10.35 15.64
CA THR A 152 -2.65 11.59 14.83
C THR A 152 -3.05 12.78 15.71
N SER A 153 -2.38 12.97 16.85
CA SER A 153 -2.58 14.16 17.70
C SER A 153 -1.87 15.39 17.11
N ALA A 154 -2.09 15.65 15.82
CA ALA A 154 -1.87 16.95 15.22
C ALA A 154 -3.24 17.57 15.02
N VAL A 155 -3.53 18.61 15.82
CA VAL A 155 -4.64 19.55 15.65
C VAL A 155 -4.97 19.70 14.16
N VAL A 156 -6.09 19.14 13.73
CA VAL A 156 -6.79 19.67 12.56
C VAL A 156 -7.27 21.05 13.03
N PRO A 157 -6.72 22.18 12.55
CA PRO A 157 -7.41 23.44 12.76
C PRO A 157 -8.80 23.24 12.17
N ALA A 158 -9.84 23.45 12.98
CA ALA A 158 -11.23 23.32 12.58
C ALA A 158 -11.37 23.85 11.16
N ALA A 159 -11.69 22.95 10.22
CA ALA A 159 -11.75 23.27 8.82
C ALA A 159 -12.61 24.52 8.66
N ALA A 160 -12.01 25.62 8.22
CA ALA A 160 -12.76 26.75 7.70
C ALA A 160 -13.66 26.16 6.61
N GLU A 161 -14.97 26.34 6.76
CA GLU A 161 -16.00 25.83 5.85
C GLU A 161 -15.59 26.07 4.40
N LEU A 162 -15.06 25.02 3.76
CA LEU A 162 -14.90 24.98 2.33
C LEU A 162 -16.28 24.65 1.74
N PRO A 163 -16.73 25.37 0.69
CA PRO A 163 -18.02 25.13 0.07
C PRO A 163 -18.13 23.68 -0.43
N PRO A 164 -19.36 23.11 -0.47
CA PRO A 164 -19.56 21.70 -0.72
C PRO A 164 -18.96 21.29 -2.08
N LEU A 165 -18.03 20.34 -2.04
CA LEU A 165 -17.46 19.71 -3.23
C LEU A 165 -18.50 18.75 -3.82
N ASP A 166 -18.79 18.95 -5.11
CA ASP A 166 -19.67 18.11 -5.93
C ASP A 166 -19.33 16.62 -5.79
N THR A 167 -20.34 15.80 -5.47
CA THR A 167 -20.27 14.42 -4.97
C THR A 167 -19.85 13.36 -6.01
N ASN A 168 -19.16 13.72 -7.09
CA ASN A 168 -18.96 12.80 -8.21
C ASN A 168 -17.51 12.37 -8.51
N THR A 169 -16.60 12.50 -7.55
CA THR A 169 -15.23 11.96 -7.72
C THR A 169 -14.90 10.96 -6.63
N SER A 170 -15.40 9.73 -6.81
CA SER A 170 -14.95 8.56 -6.06
C SER A 170 -13.53 8.21 -6.52
N ILE A 171 -12.52 8.67 -5.78
CA ILE A 171 -11.12 8.30 -6.00
C ILE A 171 -10.92 6.87 -5.49
N PHE A 172 -11.41 5.90 -6.26
CA PHE A 172 -10.92 4.54 -6.25
C PHE A 172 -10.11 4.33 -7.53
N VAL A 173 -8.80 4.53 -7.43
CA VAL A 173 -7.82 4.06 -8.42
C VAL A 173 -6.73 3.29 -7.69
#